data_AF-A0A965HF92-F1
#
_entry.id   AF-A0A965HF92-F1
#
_cell.length_a   1.000
_cell.length_b   1.000
_cell.length_c   1.000
_cell.angle_alpha   90.00
_cell.angle_beta   90.00
_cell.angle_gamma   90.00
#
_symmetry.space_group_name_H-M   'P 1'
#
loop_
_entity.id
_entity.type
_entity.pdbx_description
1 polymer ?
#
loop_
_entity_poly.entity_id
_entity_poly.type
_entity_poly.pdbx_seq_one_letter_code
_entity_poly.pdbx_strand_id
1 'polypeptide(L)'
;MAKKESNPTKDLYRELRSLPWSKLWQEEVPRYNQASPEARVGRVAVIRAVGAGFSEANQPALKEPVRQWLLSLLQDSSEKVRRYAMNALPKIGAGRTEERQLLQLLQKSEIDREKKFLGQALNKIGGSATLDLIRSHGTPLPQLTEQRAKANLARQQKPSSIRLDATLPNTPSLRIHLRCRTGLEPILTREIKDTTDKFRILEIRPGLLTLAPTSAFLLHELYALRCFSTASFLLGTLPKTRDLTDPLAQLIASPLNRQLCQTFTQGPIRYRLEFVAKGHQRSSILKTVQKAYSLCPDLLNDSRQAPWAIEVHPNSAGDWVELRPR
;
A
#
# COMPACT_ATOMS: atom_id res chain seq x y z
N MET A 1 -11.96 -0.58 39.01
CA MET A 1 -11.60 -1.05 37.64
C MET A 1 -12.69 -1.99 37.16
N ALA A 2 -13.51 -1.58 36.19
CA ALA A 2 -14.58 -2.43 35.66
C ALA A 2 -13.97 -3.66 34.95
N LYS A 3 -14.37 -4.86 35.37
CA LYS A 3 -13.99 -6.14 34.76
C LYS A 3 -14.44 -6.10 33.29
N LYS A 4 -13.49 -6.06 32.37
CA LYS A 4 -13.77 -6.01 30.92
C LYS A 4 -14.57 -7.25 30.56
N GLU A 5 -15.84 -7.09 30.16
CA GLU A 5 -16.71 -8.20 29.76
C GLU A 5 -16.00 -9.09 28.73
N SER A 6 -15.96 -10.39 29.03
CA SER A 6 -15.40 -11.42 28.16
C SER A 6 -16.16 -11.39 26.83
N ASN A 7 -15.44 -11.39 25.71
CA ASN A 7 -16.05 -11.51 24.39
C ASN A 7 -15.72 -12.92 23.90
N PRO A 8 -16.68 -13.86 23.95
CA PRO A 8 -16.43 -15.28 23.68
C PRO A 8 -15.76 -15.53 22.33
N THR A 9 -16.07 -14.73 21.30
CA THR A 9 -15.43 -14.86 19.98
C THR A 9 -13.97 -14.40 20.00
N LYS A 10 -13.61 -13.40 20.80
CA LYS A 10 -12.22 -12.94 20.94
C LYS A 10 -11.38 -13.92 21.76
N ASP A 11 -11.95 -14.50 22.81
CA ASP A 11 -11.25 -15.46 23.66
C ASP A 11 -11.02 -16.76 22.88
N LEU A 12 -12.05 -17.28 22.19
CA LEU A 12 -11.89 -18.41 21.27
C LEU A 12 -10.84 -18.12 20.18
N TYR A 13 -10.80 -16.92 19.61
CA TYR A 13 -9.76 -16.58 18.63
C TYR A 13 -8.34 -16.60 19.23
N ARG A 14 -8.15 -16.20 20.48
CA ARG A 14 -6.85 -16.25 21.16
C ARG A 14 -6.42 -17.69 21.38
N GLU A 15 -7.32 -18.54 21.88
CA GLU A 15 -7.09 -19.98 22.05
C GLU A 15 -6.72 -20.63 20.71
N LEU A 16 -7.50 -20.39 19.66
CA LEU A 16 -7.22 -20.94 18.32
C LEU A 16 -5.87 -20.48 17.74
N ARG A 17 -5.37 -19.30 18.17
CA ARG A 17 -4.08 -18.76 17.71
C ARG A 17 -2.89 -19.23 18.52
N SER A 18 -3.08 -19.82 19.70
CA SER A 18 -2.01 -20.51 20.43
C SER A 18 -1.81 -21.95 19.95
N LEU A 19 -2.78 -22.51 19.22
CA LEU A 19 -2.65 -23.84 18.63
C LEU A 19 -1.64 -23.84 17.47
N PRO A 20 -0.89 -24.95 17.29
CA PRO A 20 -0.18 -25.21 16.05
C PRO A 20 -1.14 -25.14 14.85
N TRP A 21 -0.69 -24.56 13.74
CA TRP A 21 -1.56 -24.39 12.57
C TRP A 21 -2.04 -25.75 12.01
N SER A 22 -1.24 -26.82 12.16
CA SER A 22 -1.64 -28.19 11.81
C SER A 22 -2.90 -28.64 12.57
N LYS A 23 -2.96 -28.42 13.89
CA LYS A 23 -4.16 -28.72 14.70
C LYS A 23 -5.35 -27.89 14.28
N LEU A 24 -5.13 -26.61 13.99
CA LEU A 24 -6.20 -25.73 13.52
C LEU A 24 -6.83 -26.26 12.22
N TRP A 25 -6.01 -26.76 11.29
CA TRP A 25 -6.48 -27.30 10.02
C TRP A 25 -7.04 -28.73 10.12
N GLN A 26 -6.41 -29.61 10.89
CA GLN A 26 -6.75 -31.04 10.95
C GLN A 26 -7.86 -31.36 11.96
N GLU A 27 -8.03 -30.55 13.01
CA GLU A 27 -9.00 -30.81 14.08
C GLU A 27 -10.11 -29.75 14.08
N GLU A 28 -9.75 -28.47 14.15
CA GLU A 28 -10.72 -27.39 14.36
C GLU A 28 -11.56 -27.06 13.12
N VAL A 29 -10.98 -27.16 11.91
CA VAL A 29 -11.72 -26.98 10.65
C VAL A 29 -12.75 -28.10 10.41
N PRO A 30 -12.41 -29.40 10.54
CA PRO A 30 -13.43 -30.46 10.48
C PRO A 30 -14.53 -30.30 11.52
N ARG A 31 -14.16 -29.98 12.77
CA ARG A 31 -15.13 -29.70 13.85
C ARG A 31 -16.03 -28.51 13.53
N TYR A 32 -15.50 -27.48 12.88
CA TYR A 32 -16.29 -26.34 12.39
C TYR A 32 -17.26 -26.79 11.27
N ASN A 33 -16.80 -27.58 10.31
CA ASN A 33 -17.59 -28.02 9.17
C ASN A 33 -18.75 -28.97 9.55
N GLN A 34 -18.57 -29.79 10.58
CA GLN A 34 -19.58 -30.72 11.09
C GLN A 34 -20.61 -30.07 12.01
N ALA A 35 -20.39 -28.83 12.45
CA ALA A 35 -21.26 -28.14 13.39
C ALA A 35 -22.57 -27.68 12.73
N SER A 36 -23.65 -27.61 13.52
CA SER A 36 -24.92 -27.03 13.05
C SER A 36 -24.73 -25.58 12.57
N PRO A 37 -25.62 -25.04 11.72
CA PRO A 37 -25.57 -23.64 11.29
C PRO A 37 -25.40 -22.64 12.46
N GLU A 38 -26.13 -22.85 13.56
CA GLU A 38 -26.09 -22.01 14.77
C GLU A 38 -24.73 -22.12 15.47
N ALA A 39 -24.23 -23.35 15.62
CA ALA A 39 -22.93 -23.62 16.25
C ALA A 39 -21.76 -23.06 15.43
N ARG A 40 -21.85 -23.08 14.08
CA ARG A 40 -20.85 -22.44 13.20
C ARG A 40 -20.72 -20.95 13.44
N VAL A 41 -21.84 -20.23 13.64
CA VAL A 41 -21.83 -18.79 13.94
C VAL A 41 -21.06 -18.45 15.23
N GLY A 42 -21.11 -19.35 16.22
CA GLY A 42 -20.34 -19.27 17.46
C GLY A 42 -18.84 -19.53 17.26
N ARG A 43 -18.48 -20.33 16.25
CA ARG A 43 -17.10 -20.79 15.98
C ARG A 43 -16.42 -20.09 14.80
N VAL A 44 -17.00 -19.02 14.24
CA VAL A 44 -16.42 -18.27 13.09
C VAL A 44 -15.00 -17.76 13.31
N ALA A 45 -14.53 -17.68 14.55
CA ALA A 45 -13.14 -17.37 14.89
C ALA A 45 -12.13 -18.33 14.22
N VAL A 46 -12.52 -19.58 13.95
CA VAL A 46 -11.70 -20.58 13.23
C VAL A 46 -11.29 -20.05 11.85
N ILE A 47 -12.23 -19.49 11.09
CA ILE A 47 -11.98 -18.93 9.75
C ILE A 47 -10.92 -17.83 9.82
N ARG A 48 -11.02 -16.95 10.82
CA ARG A 48 -10.06 -15.86 11.02
C ARG A 48 -8.69 -16.40 11.43
N ALA A 49 -8.65 -17.39 12.32
CA ALA A 49 -7.41 -18.01 12.79
C ALA A 49 -6.66 -18.69 11.63
N VAL A 50 -7.37 -19.45 10.80
CA VAL A 50 -6.81 -20.15 9.63
C VAL A 50 -6.18 -19.13 8.68
N GLY A 51 -6.93 -18.11 8.29
CA GLY A 51 -6.43 -17.08 7.38
C GLY A 51 -5.29 -16.23 7.97
N ALA A 52 -5.31 -15.94 9.28
CA ALA A 52 -4.26 -15.15 9.92
C ALA A 52 -2.94 -15.91 10.09
N GLY A 53 -3.01 -17.19 10.46
CA GLY A 53 -1.82 -18.01 10.70
C GLY A 53 -1.23 -18.67 9.46
N PHE A 54 -1.93 -18.64 8.31
CA PHE A 54 -1.48 -19.37 7.11
C PHE A 54 -0.08 -18.95 6.63
N SER A 55 0.20 -17.65 6.55
CA SER A 55 1.53 -17.18 6.11
C SER A 55 2.64 -17.57 7.08
N GLU A 56 2.36 -17.63 8.38
CA GLU A 56 3.31 -18.05 9.42
C GLU A 56 3.57 -19.56 9.38
N ALA A 57 2.56 -20.35 8.98
CA ALA A 57 2.65 -21.80 8.95
C ALA A 57 3.59 -22.33 7.86
N ASN A 58 3.90 -21.51 6.84
CA ASN A 58 4.75 -21.86 5.69
C ASN A 58 4.39 -23.22 5.05
N GLN A 59 3.09 -23.46 4.82
CA GLN A 59 2.52 -24.70 4.26
C GLN A 59 2.04 -24.50 2.81
N PRO A 60 2.94 -24.41 1.80
CA PRO A 60 2.54 -24.13 0.42
C PRO A 60 1.57 -25.18 -0.15
N ALA A 61 1.72 -26.46 0.25
CA ALA A 61 0.86 -27.56 -0.19
C ALA A 61 -0.61 -27.39 0.25
N LEU A 62 -0.85 -26.71 1.37
CA LEU A 62 -2.20 -26.51 1.91
C LEU A 62 -2.87 -25.23 1.41
N LYS A 63 -2.20 -24.45 0.57
CA LYS A 63 -2.74 -23.21 0.02
C LYS A 63 -4.02 -23.43 -0.76
N GLU A 64 -4.06 -24.45 -1.61
CA GLU A 64 -5.23 -24.75 -2.43
C GLU A 64 -6.39 -25.34 -1.60
N PRO A 65 -6.19 -26.35 -0.74
CA PRO A 65 -7.24 -26.82 0.16
C PRO A 65 -7.86 -25.72 1.04
N VAL A 66 -7.04 -24.87 1.66
CA VAL A 66 -7.51 -23.75 2.49
C VAL A 66 -8.31 -22.76 1.66
N ARG A 67 -7.86 -22.48 0.43
CA ARG A 67 -8.56 -21.60 -0.50
C ARG A 67 -9.95 -22.14 -0.86
N GLN A 68 -10.04 -23.41 -1.27
CA GLN A 68 -11.30 -24.04 -1.61
C GLN A 68 -12.27 -24.05 -0.43
N TRP A 69 -11.77 -24.31 0.77
CA TRP A 69 -12.57 -24.21 1.99
C TRP A 69 -13.10 -22.79 2.22
N LEU A 70 -12.26 -21.76 2.10
CA LEU A 70 -12.72 -20.37 2.25
C LEU A 70 -13.73 -19.95 1.17
N LEU A 71 -13.58 -20.46 -0.07
CA LEU A 71 -14.52 -20.19 -1.16
C LEU A 71 -15.90 -20.82 -0.88
N SER A 72 -15.95 -22.04 -0.35
CA SER A 72 -17.25 -22.68 -0.02
C SER A 72 -18.02 -21.88 1.04
N LEU A 73 -17.31 -21.28 2.00
CA LEU A 73 -17.90 -20.42 3.04
C LEU A 73 -18.47 -19.10 2.52
N LEU A 74 -18.17 -18.69 1.28
CA LEU A 74 -18.81 -17.52 0.66
C LEU A 74 -20.28 -17.77 0.29
N GLN A 75 -20.74 -19.03 0.27
CA GLN A 75 -22.13 -19.41 0.01
C GLN A 75 -22.90 -19.76 1.30
N ASP A 76 -22.29 -19.56 2.47
CA ASP A 76 -22.92 -19.86 3.76
C ASP A 76 -24.16 -18.99 3.99
N SER A 77 -25.22 -19.52 4.58
CA SER A 77 -26.45 -18.77 4.85
C SER A 77 -26.22 -17.60 5.82
N SER A 78 -25.24 -17.71 6.71
CA SER A 78 -24.89 -16.66 7.65
C SER A 78 -23.98 -15.59 7.04
N GLU A 79 -24.46 -14.33 7.00
CA GLU A 79 -23.65 -13.15 6.62
C GLU A 79 -22.34 -13.07 7.44
N LYS A 80 -22.39 -13.46 8.72
CA LYS A 80 -21.23 -13.44 9.61
C LYS A 80 -20.13 -14.39 9.10
N VAL A 81 -20.50 -15.60 8.67
CA VAL A 81 -19.56 -16.59 8.13
C VAL A 81 -18.96 -16.08 6.83
N ARG A 82 -19.80 -15.66 5.87
CA ARG A 82 -19.35 -15.11 4.58
C ARG A 82 -18.36 -13.96 4.75
N ARG A 83 -18.64 -13.04 5.67
CA ARG A 83 -17.74 -11.91 5.99
C ARG A 83 -16.38 -12.35 6.55
N TYR A 84 -16.34 -13.40 7.37
CA TYR A 84 -15.08 -13.92 7.89
C TYR A 84 -14.25 -14.56 6.77
N ALA A 85 -14.90 -15.29 5.85
CA ALA A 85 -14.25 -15.85 4.66
C ALA A 85 -13.68 -14.76 3.75
N MET A 86 -14.47 -13.73 3.42
CA MET A 86 -14.02 -12.56 2.64
C MET A 86 -12.79 -11.85 3.26
N ASN A 87 -12.67 -11.84 4.59
CA ASN A 87 -11.52 -11.25 5.28
C ASN A 87 -10.29 -12.17 5.35
N ALA A 88 -10.49 -13.49 5.29
CA ALA A 88 -9.44 -14.48 5.33
C ALA A 88 -8.82 -14.73 3.94
N LEU A 89 -9.62 -14.76 2.87
CA LEU A 89 -9.19 -15.01 1.49
C LEU A 89 -7.96 -14.17 1.06
N PRO A 90 -7.90 -12.84 1.29
CA PRO A 90 -6.76 -12.05 0.88
C PRO A 90 -5.44 -12.43 1.57
N LYS A 91 -5.49 -13.11 2.71
CA LYS A 91 -4.30 -13.46 3.50
C LYS A 91 -3.60 -14.72 3.02
N ILE A 92 -4.35 -15.65 2.44
CA ILE A 92 -3.81 -16.88 1.85
C ILE A 92 -3.30 -16.67 0.41
N GLY A 93 -3.62 -15.51 -0.18
CA GLY A 93 -3.42 -15.22 -1.59
C GLY A 93 -4.61 -15.69 -2.42
N ALA A 94 -5.11 -14.80 -3.27
CA ALA A 94 -6.21 -15.04 -4.18
C ALA A 94 -5.75 -14.73 -5.60
N GLY A 95 -6.16 -15.58 -6.54
CA GLY A 95 -5.98 -15.43 -7.97
C GLY A 95 -7.29 -15.03 -8.67
N ARG A 96 -7.29 -15.19 -9.99
CA ARG A 96 -8.37 -14.73 -10.88
C ARG A 96 -9.70 -15.45 -10.62
N THR A 97 -9.67 -16.71 -10.19
CA THR A 97 -10.89 -17.51 -9.91
C THR A 97 -11.63 -16.96 -8.70
N GLU A 98 -10.92 -16.72 -7.60
CA GLU A 98 -11.48 -16.18 -6.36
C GLU A 98 -12.03 -14.76 -6.58
N GLU A 99 -11.27 -13.96 -7.32
CA GLU A 99 -11.67 -12.62 -7.73
C GLU A 99 -13.01 -12.64 -8.48
N ARG A 100 -13.16 -13.51 -9.49
CA ARG A 100 -14.42 -13.65 -10.24
C ARG A 100 -15.59 -14.07 -9.37
N GLN A 101 -15.39 -14.99 -8.43
CA GLN A 101 -16.47 -15.42 -7.52
C GLN A 101 -16.92 -14.27 -6.62
N LEU A 102 -16.00 -13.47 -6.07
CA LEU A 102 -16.37 -12.28 -5.29
C LEU A 102 -17.08 -11.21 -6.14
N LEU A 103 -16.68 -11.04 -7.40
CA LEU A 103 -17.36 -10.11 -8.33
C LEU A 103 -18.79 -10.58 -8.65
N GLN A 104 -19.00 -11.87 -8.90
CA GLN A 104 -20.34 -12.45 -9.11
C GLN A 104 -21.22 -12.27 -7.88
N LEU A 105 -20.68 -12.48 -6.67
CA LEU A 105 -21.40 -12.22 -5.42
C LEU A 105 -21.75 -10.74 -5.26
N LEU A 106 -20.84 -9.83 -5.65
CA LEU A 106 -21.08 -8.39 -5.56
C LEU A 106 -22.22 -7.95 -6.48
N GLN A 107 -22.33 -8.54 -7.67
CA GLN A 107 -23.41 -8.26 -8.62
C GLN A 107 -24.77 -8.81 -8.17
N LYS A 108 -24.79 -9.98 -7.51
CA LYS A 108 -26.03 -10.63 -7.06
C LYS A 108 -26.56 -10.10 -5.73
N SER A 109 -25.69 -9.59 -4.86
CA SER A 109 -26.09 -9.15 -3.53
C SER A 109 -26.95 -7.88 -3.61
N GLU A 110 -28.09 -7.87 -2.93
CA GLU A 110 -28.93 -6.68 -2.75
C GLU A 110 -28.62 -5.97 -1.42
N ILE A 111 -27.83 -6.60 -0.54
CA ILE A 111 -27.59 -6.13 0.83
C ILE A 111 -26.36 -5.20 0.84
N ASP A 112 -26.57 -3.91 1.13
CA ASP A 112 -25.50 -2.90 1.14
C ASP A 112 -24.32 -3.24 2.05
N ARG A 113 -24.63 -3.84 3.21
CA ARG A 113 -23.61 -4.27 4.16
C ARG A 113 -22.70 -5.35 3.57
N GLU A 114 -23.25 -6.27 2.81
CA GLU A 114 -22.51 -7.35 2.15
C GLU A 114 -21.70 -6.80 0.97
N LYS A 115 -22.29 -5.94 0.14
CA LYS A 115 -21.58 -5.20 -0.92
C LYS A 115 -20.34 -4.47 -0.38
N LYS A 116 -20.44 -3.87 0.80
CA LYS A 116 -19.31 -3.20 1.47
C LYS A 116 -18.18 -4.18 1.80
N PHE A 117 -18.47 -5.38 2.31
CA PHE A 117 -17.44 -6.36 2.64
C PHE A 117 -16.82 -7.01 1.40
N LEU A 118 -17.63 -7.31 0.39
CA LEU A 118 -17.18 -7.77 -0.92
C LEU A 118 -16.23 -6.75 -1.55
N GLY A 119 -16.61 -5.47 -1.54
CA GLY A 119 -15.76 -4.36 -1.94
C GLY A 119 -14.44 -4.30 -1.20
N GLN A 120 -14.44 -4.49 0.12
CA GLN A 120 -13.20 -4.50 0.92
C GLN A 120 -12.28 -5.68 0.58
N ALA A 121 -12.84 -6.86 0.30
CA ALA A 121 -12.08 -8.03 -0.12
C ALA A 121 -11.49 -7.82 -1.52
N LEU A 122 -12.31 -7.39 -2.48
CA LEU A 122 -11.89 -7.06 -3.85
C LEU A 122 -10.86 -5.92 -3.87
N ASN A 123 -10.96 -4.93 -2.98
CA ASN A 123 -9.93 -3.91 -2.84
C ASN A 123 -8.56 -4.43 -2.39
N LYS A 124 -8.49 -5.64 -1.82
CA LYS A 124 -7.24 -6.28 -1.38
C LYS A 124 -6.67 -7.25 -2.42
N ILE A 125 -7.54 -7.88 -3.23
CA ILE A 125 -7.15 -8.96 -4.16
C ILE A 125 -7.40 -8.64 -5.63
N GLY A 126 -8.24 -7.65 -5.92
CA GLY A 126 -8.68 -7.30 -7.27
C GLY A 126 -7.49 -6.97 -8.15
N GLY A 127 -7.55 -7.42 -9.39
CA GLY A 127 -6.53 -7.35 -10.41
C GLY A 127 -7.21 -7.42 -11.77
N SER A 128 -6.87 -8.41 -12.59
CA SER A 128 -7.34 -8.45 -13.97
C SER A 128 -8.85 -8.62 -14.11
N ALA A 129 -9.51 -9.49 -13.33
CA ALA A 129 -10.96 -9.69 -13.50
C ALA A 129 -11.79 -8.46 -13.08
N THR A 130 -11.32 -7.71 -12.08
CA THR A 130 -11.90 -6.43 -11.64
C THR A 130 -11.77 -5.40 -12.75
N LEU A 131 -10.61 -5.33 -13.41
CA LEU A 131 -10.39 -4.40 -14.52
C LEU A 131 -11.22 -4.79 -15.75
N ASP A 132 -11.32 -6.08 -16.07
CA ASP A 132 -12.19 -6.60 -17.13
C ASP A 132 -13.64 -6.17 -16.88
N LEU A 133 -14.11 -6.31 -15.63
CA LEU A 133 -15.47 -5.91 -15.24
C LEU A 133 -15.70 -4.40 -15.38
N ILE A 134 -14.80 -3.58 -14.81
CA ILE A 134 -14.90 -2.11 -14.87
C ILE A 134 -14.97 -1.64 -16.32
N ARG A 135 -14.15 -2.23 -17.21
CA ARG A 135 -14.15 -1.91 -18.65
C ARG A 135 -15.47 -2.30 -19.32
N SER A 136 -16.02 -3.47 -18.98
CA SER A 136 -17.24 -3.99 -19.59
C SER A 136 -18.52 -3.25 -19.16
N HIS A 137 -18.58 -2.73 -17.93
CA HIS A 137 -19.80 -2.13 -17.37
C HIS A 137 -19.89 -0.62 -17.56
N GLY A 138 -18.84 0.06 -18.00
CA GLY A 138 -18.80 1.51 -18.24
C GLY A 138 -18.95 2.40 -17.00
N THR A 139 -19.54 1.89 -15.91
CA THR A 139 -19.73 2.59 -14.64
C THR A 139 -18.84 1.96 -13.55
N PRO A 140 -17.99 2.75 -12.87
CA PRO A 140 -17.24 2.26 -11.73
C PRO A 140 -18.20 1.84 -10.61
N LEU A 141 -18.14 0.58 -10.18
CA LEU A 141 -18.81 0.18 -8.93
C LEU A 141 -18.15 0.97 -7.79
N PRO A 142 -18.89 1.72 -6.95
CA PRO A 142 -18.31 2.55 -5.89
C PRO A 142 -17.38 1.78 -4.93
N GLN A 143 -17.61 0.47 -4.82
CA GLN A 143 -16.87 -0.46 -3.99
C GLN A 143 -15.50 -0.88 -4.58
N LEU A 144 -15.29 -0.67 -5.88
CA LEU A 144 -14.11 -1.11 -6.62
C LEU A 144 -13.28 0.08 -7.09
N THR A 145 -11.99 0.07 -6.74
CA THR A 145 -11.07 1.12 -7.20
C THR A 145 -10.20 0.57 -8.33
N GLU A 146 -10.37 1.10 -9.54
CA GLU A 146 -9.55 0.75 -10.70
C GLU A 146 -8.04 0.88 -10.41
N GLN A 147 -7.64 1.98 -9.74
CA GLN A 147 -6.26 2.20 -9.31
C GLN A 147 -5.70 1.06 -8.45
N ARG A 148 -6.50 0.53 -7.51
CA ARG A 148 -6.06 -0.56 -6.63
C ARG A 148 -5.91 -1.86 -7.41
N ALA A 149 -6.81 -2.13 -8.33
CA ALA A 149 -6.71 -3.30 -9.21
C ALA A 149 -5.46 -3.21 -10.11
N LYS A 150 -5.19 -2.05 -10.71
CA LYS A 150 -3.95 -1.77 -11.45
C LYS A 150 -2.70 -1.95 -10.58
N ALA A 151 -2.70 -1.39 -9.36
CA ALA A 151 -1.56 -1.50 -8.44
C ALA A 151 -1.29 -2.95 -8.03
N ASN A 152 -2.33 -3.72 -7.72
CA ASN A 152 -2.21 -5.14 -7.40
C ASN A 152 -1.68 -5.96 -8.59
N LEU A 153 -2.19 -5.71 -9.79
CA LEU A 153 -1.73 -6.38 -11.02
C LEU A 153 -0.27 -6.06 -11.32
N ALA A 154 0.09 -4.78 -11.25
CA ALA A 154 1.47 -4.31 -11.42
C ALA A 154 2.41 -5.02 -10.45
N ARG A 155 2.05 -5.11 -9.18
CA ARG A 155 2.84 -5.81 -8.15
C ARG A 155 3.04 -7.30 -8.44
N GLN A 156 2.02 -7.98 -8.97
CA GLN A 156 2.09 -9.42 -9.25
C GLN A 156 2.86 -9.76 -10.53
N GLN A 157 2.73 -8.94 -11.58
CA GLN A 157 3.22 -9.29 -12.91
C GLN A 157 4.58 -8.67 -13.25
N LYS A 158 4.90 -7.49 -12.71
CA LYS A 158 6.10 -6.73 -13.06
C LYS A 158 6.70 -6.06 -11.83
N PRO A 159 7.67 -6.67 -11.14
CA PRO A 159 8.34 -6.00 -10.03
C PRO A 159 8.97 -4.69 -10.54
N SER A 160 8.56 -3.58 -9.95
CA SER A 160 9.12 -2.27 -10.25
C SER A 160 10.45 -2.11 -9.49
N SER A 161 11.48 -1.60 -10.16
CA SER A 161 12.77 -1.28 -9.54
C SER A 161 13.19 0.16 -9.84
N ILE A 162 14.04 0.71 -8.96
CA ILE A 162 14.68 2.00 -9.16
C ILE A 162 15.89 1.80 -10.07
N ARG A 163 15.97 2.57 -11.16
CA ARG A 163 17.13 2.65 -12.05
C ARG A 163 18.12 3.67 -11.49
N LEU A 164 19.30 3.20 -11.09
CA LEU A 164 20.33 4.08 -10.57
C LEU A 164 21.18 4.71 -11.70
N ASP A 165 21.21 4.05 -12.85
CA ASP A 165 22.00 4.31 -14.06
C ASP A 165 21.25 5.09 -15.15
N ALA A 166 20.01 5.51 -14.89
CA ALA A 166 19.27 6.37 -15.80
C ALA A 166 19.67 7.84 -15.63
N THR A 167 19.97 8.52 -16.73
CA THR A 167 20.35 9.94 -16.70
C THR A 167 19.12 10.82 -16.56
N LEU A 168 19.09 11.66 -15.51
CA LEU A 168 18.14 12.77 -15.43
C LEU A 168 18.74 14.00 -16.11
N PRO A 169 18.04 14.61 -17.09
CA PRO A 169 18.51 15.83 -17.72
C PRO A 169 18.56 16.97 -16.70
N ASN A 170 19.40 17.96 -16.99
CA ASN A 170 19.55 19.13 -16.11
C ASN A 170 18.19 19.79 -15.89
N THR A 171 17.77 19.86 -14.63
CA THR A 171 16.50 20.44 -14.21
C THR A 171 16.80 21.51 -13.15
N PRO A 172 17.05 22.77 -13.54
CA PRO A 172 17.60 23.79 -12.63
C PRO A 172 16.72 24.11 -11.41
N SER A 173 15.40 23.93 -11.55
CA SER A 173 14.42 24.11 -10.48
C SER A 173 14.36 22.93 -9.49
N LEU A 174 14.97 21.80 -9.83
CA LEU A 174 15.00 20.63 -8.96
C LEU A 174 15.73 20.96 -7.66
N ARG A 175 15.14 20.51 -6.55
CA ARG A 175 15.74 20.54 -5.23
C ARG A 175 15.82 19.12 -4.69
N ILE A 176 16.99 18.76 -4.20
CA ILE A 176 17.27 17.46 -3.62
C ILE A 176 17.50 17.67 -2.13
N HIS A 177 16.73 16.99 -1.30
CA HIS A 177 16.87 17.00 0.15
C HIS A 177 17.68 15.77 0.58
N LEU A 178 18.88 16.01 1.12
CA LEU A 178 19.66 14.99 1.78
C LEU A 178 19.49 15.13 3.29
N ARG A 179 18.79 14.19 3.90
CA ARG A 179 18.64 14.14 5.36
C ARG A 179 19.80 13.36 5.94
N CYS A 180 20.35 13.82 7.06
CA CYS A 180 21.41 13.17 7.81
C CYS A 180 21.15 13.31 9.32
N ARG A 181 21.99 12.69 10.16
CA ARG A 181 21.93 12.95 11.60
C ARG A 181 22.40 14.38 11.87
N THR A 182 21.69 15.09 12.75
CA THR A 182 22.09 16.44 13.17
C THR A 182 23.56 16.45 13.63
N GLY A 183 24.35 17.39 13.11
CA GLY A 183 25.79 17.51 13.35
C GLY A 183 26.67 16.89 12.25
N LEU A 184 26.11 16.05 11.35
CA LEU A 184 26.85 15.50 10.21
C LEU A 184 26.84 16.41 8.97
N GLU A 185 26.15 17.54 9.01
CA GLU A 185 26.03 18.45 7.87
C GLU A 185 27.39 18.97 7.38
N PRO A 186 28.37 19.32 8.24
CA PRO A 186 29.69 19.72 7.80
C PRO A 186 30.46 18.59 7.09
N ILE A 187 30.27 17.35 7.55
CA ILE A 187 30.91 16.16 6.97
C ILE A 187 30.31 15.88 5.60
N LEU A 188 28.99 15.84 5.49
CA LEU A 188 28.29 15.64 4.22
C LEU A 188 28.58 16.78 3.23
N THR A 189 28.66 18.03 3.72
CA THR A 189 29.05 19.18 2.89
C THR A 189 30.43 19.01 2.27
N ARG A 190 31.40 18.54 3.06
CA ARG A 190 32.76 18.26 2.57
C ARG A 190 32.74 17.11 1.57
N GLU A 191 32.07 16.01 1.91
CA GLU A 191 31.94 14.83 1.05
C GLU A 191 31.37 15.19 -0.33
N ILE A 192 30.32 16.01 -0.40
CA ILE A 192 29.73 16.47 -1.67
C ILE A 192 30.78 17.20 -2.50
N LYS A 193 31.48 18.19 -1.90
CA LYS A 193 32.48 19.01 -2.59
C LYS A 193 33.66 18.20 -3.09
N ASP A 194 34.09 17.19 -2.32
CA ASP A 194 35.24 16.35 -2.66
C ASP A 194 34.88 15.28 -3.71
N THR A 195 33.60 14.88 -3.79
CA THR A 195 33.15 13.77 -4.65
C THR A 195 32.66 14.26 -6.00
N THR A 196 32.00 15.42 -6.09
CA THR A 196 31.32 15.84 -7.32
C THR A 196 31.05 17.34 -7.40
N ASP A 197 31.15 17.89 -8.62
CA ASP A 197 30.76 19.26 -8.99
C ASP A 197 29.32 19.36 -9.53
N LYS A 198 28.63 18.21 -9.67
CA LYS A 198 27.27 18.13 -10.24
C LYS A 198 26.17 18.65 -9.32
N PHE A 199 26.48 18.88 -8.05
CA PHE A 199 25.51 19.36 -7.07
C PHE A 199 26.02 20.59 -6.33
N ARG A 200 25.21 21.66 -6.36
CA ARG A 200 25.44 22.87 -5.57
C ARG A 200 24.59 22.83 -4.31
N ILE A 201 25.22 23.02 -3.16
CA ILE A 201 24.52 23.20 -1.88
C ILE A 201 23.86 24.58 -1.87
N LEU A 202 22.56 24.62 -1.59
CA LEU A 202 21.78 25.86 -1.53
C LEU A 202 21.49 26.28 -0.09
N GLU A 203 21.19 25.30 0.76
CA GLU A 203 20.76 25.55 2.14
C GLU A 203 21.23 24.40 3.03
N ILE A 204 21.62 24.74 4.26
CA ILE A 204 21.96 23.78 5.31
C ILE A 204 21.08 24.10 6.51
N ARG A 205 20.34 23.10 6.98
CA ARG A 205 19.54 23.12 8.21
C ARG A 205 19.97 21.95 9.10
N PRO A 206 19.67 21.98 10.41
CA PRO A 206 19.90 20.82 11.28
C PRO A 206 19.28 19.55 10.70
N GLY A 207 20.13 18.56 10.41
CA GLY A 207 19.81 17.26 9.84
C GLY A 207 19.44 17.26 8.36
N LEU A 208 19.62 18.36 7.61
CA LEU A 208 19.14 18.48 6.23
C LEU A 208 20.01 19.41 5.37
N LEU A 209 20.42 18.92 4.20
CA LEU A 209 21.01 19.73 3.14
C LEU A 209 20.06 19.79 1.94
N THR A 210 19.92 20.98 1.36
CA THR A 210 19.19 21.19 0.10
C THR A 210 20.18 21.43 -1.02
N LEU A 211 20.13 20.60 -2.05
CA LEU A 211 21.01 20.66 -3.22
C LEU A 211 20.24 21.07 -4.48
N ALA A 212 20.94 21.70 -5.43
CA ALA A 212 20.52 21.85 -6.82
C ALA A 212 21.47 21.05 -7.73
N PRO A 213 20.97 20.31 -8.72
CA PRO A 213 21.83 19.83 -9.80
C PRO A 213 22.37 21.03 -10.61
N THR A 214 23.63 20.95 -11.03
CA THR A 214 24.27 21.93 -11.91
C THR A 214 24.32 21.44 -13.37
N SER A 215 24.21 20.12 -13.56
CA SER A 215 24.22 19.44 -14.87
C SER A 215 23.34 18.19 -14.83
N ALA A 216 23.30 17.43 -15.94
CA ALA A 216 22.66 16.13 -15.97
C ALA A 216 23.41 15.14 -15.07
N PHE A 217 22.66 14.28 -14.36
CA PHE A 217 23.25 13.36 -13.39
C PHE A 217 22.52 12.01 -13.39
N LEU A 218 23.23 11.00 -12.88
CA LEU A 218 22.73 9.65 -12.65
C LEU A 218 22.41 9.49 -11.16
N LEU A 219 21.38 8.73 -10.81
CA LEU A 219 20.97 8.59 -9.41
C LEU A 219 22.06 7.93 -8.56
N HIS A 220 22.86 7.01 -9.11
CA HIS A 220 23.98 6.40 -8.39
C HIS A 220 25.05 7.42 -7.97
N GLU A 221 25.20 8.56 -8.66
CA GLU A 221 26.16 9.61 -8.29
C GLU A 221 25.75 10.29 -6.97
N LEU A 222 24.44 10.44 -6.74
CA LEU A 222 23.91 10.92 -5.46
C LEU A 222 24.09 9.88 -4.35
N TYR A 223 23.88 8.60 -4.68
CA TYR A 223 24.02 7.47 -3.76
C TYR A 223 25.48 7.03 -3.54
N ALA A 224 26.45 7.65 -4.22
CA ALA A 224 27.86 7.47 -3.92
C ALA A 224 28.27 8.16 -2.60
N LEU A 225 27.52 9.20 -2.21
CA LEU A 225 27.68 9.86 -0.91
C LEU A 225 27.25 8.91 0.22
N ARG A 226 27.94 8.97 1.35
CA ARG A 226 27.79 8.03 2.47
C ARG A 226 27.23 8.66 3.72
N CYS A 227 27.36 9.98 3.88
CA CYS A 227 27.00 10.69 5.12
C CYS A 227 25.55 11.18 5.16
N PHE A 228 24.62 10.50 4.48
CA PHE A 228 23.19 10.82 4.51
C PHE A 228 22.34 9.57 4.80
N SER A 229 21.15 9.77 5.37
CA SER A 229 20.18 8.70 5.66
C SER A 229 19.12 8.53 4.57
N THR A 230 18.65 9.64 3.98
CA THR A 230 17.68 9.60 2.88
C THR A 230 17.96 10.70 1.87
N ALA A 231 17.80 10.37 0.59
CA ALA A 231 17.81 11.30 -0.52
C ALA A 231 16.40 11.42 -1.11
N SER A 232 15.84 12.62 -1.13
CA SER A 232 14.50 12.89 -1.64
C SER A 232 14.52 14.03 -2.65
N PHE A 233 13.60 14.00 -3.62
CA PHE A 233 13.35 15.09 -4.54
C PHE A 233 12.17 15.92 -4.04
N LEU A 234 12.36 17.23 -3.88
CA LEU A 234 11.27 18.13 -3.49
C LEU A 234 10.34 18.33 -4.70
N LEU A 235 9.10 17.88 -4.57
CA LEU A 235 8.06 18.10 -5.58
C LEU A 235 7.40 19.48 -5.44
N GLY A 236 7.37 20.01 -4.22
CA GLY A 236 6.84 21.34 -3.93
C GLY A 236 6.48 21.50 -2.45
N THR A 237 5.82 22.62 -2.16
CA THR A 237 5.38 22.98 -0.80
C THR A 237 3.86 23.13 -0.75
N LEU A 238 3.24 22.57 0.27
CA LEU A 238 1.83 22.73 0.55
C LEU A 238 1.56 23.95 1.43
N PRO A 239 0.47 24.68 1.17
CA PRO A 239 0.06 25.76 2.05
C PRO A 239 -0.45 25.19 3.39
N LYS A 240 -0.45 26.03 4.44
CA LYS A 240 -1.05 25.68 5.73
C LYS A 240 -2.57 25.84 5.70
N THR A 241 -3.25 24.99 4.96
CA THR A 241 -4.73 24.96 4.86
C THR A 241 -5.29 23.70 5.51
N ARG A 242 -6.60 23.71 5.82
CA ARG A 242 -7.31 22.54 6.37
C ARG A 242 -7.48 21.44 5.34
N ASP A 243 -7.75 21.81 4.09
CA ASP A 243 -7.84 20.85 2.99
C ASP A 243 -6.58 20.91 2.13
N LEU A 244 -5.85 19.80 2.13
CA LEU A 244 -4.63 19.61 1.35
C LEU A 244 -4.87 18.68 0.15
N THR A 245 -6.10 18.20 -0.07
CA THR A 245 -6.41 17.14 -1.02
C THR A 245 -6.01 17.52 -2.44
N ASP A 246 -6.53 18.66 -2.93
CA ASP A 246 -6.27 19.15 -4.27
C ASP A 246 -4.81 19.59 -4.49
N PRO A 247 -4.20 20.46 -3.65
CA PRO A 247 -2.81 20.86 -3.87
C PRO A 247 -1.82 19.68 -3.79
N LEU A 248 -2.05 18.72 -2.89
CA LEU A 248 -1.21 17.52 -2.82
C LEU A 248 -1.42 16.61 -4.03
N ALA A 249 -2.66 16.43 -4.50
CA ALA A 249 -2.92 15.65 -5.70
C ALA A 249 -2.27 16.27 -6.96
N GLN A 250 -2.26 17.59 -7.07
CA GLN A 250 -1.57 18.32 -8.14
C GLN A 250 -0.04 18.13 -8.07
N LEU A 251 0.55 18.17 -6.88
CA LEU A 251 1.99 17.90 -6.71
C LEU A 251 2.35 16.45 -7.05
N ILE A 252 1.51 15.47 -6.65
CA ILE A 252 1.69 14.06 -7.03
C ILE A 252 1.58 13.89 -8.55
N ALA A 253 0.62 14.53 -9.21
CA ALA A 253 0.45 14.45 -10.67
C ALA A 253 1.36 15.41 -11.46
N SER A 254 2.26 16.14 -10.79
CA SER A 254 3.07 17.19 -11.40
C SER A 254 3.95 16.65 -12.53
N PRO A 255 4.27 17.48 -13.55
CA PRO A 255 5.23 17.12 -14.59
C PRO A 255 6.58 16.67 -14.02
N LEU A 256 7.07 17.34 -12.96
CA LEU A 256 8.32 16.99 -12.29
C LEU A 256 8.27 15.58 -11.70
N ASN A 257 7.23 15.24 -10.93
CA ASN A 257 7.11 13.90 -10.35
C ASN A 257 7.04 12.82 -11.42
N ARG A 258 6.27 13.08 -12.49
CA ARG A 258 6.18 12.17 -13.65
C ARG A 258 7.54 11.95 -14.30
N GLN A 259 8.28 13.01 -14.59
CA GLN A 259 9.61 12.93 -15.18
C GLN A 259 10.58 12.14 -14.31
N LEU A 260 10.63 12.43 -13.00
CA LEU A 260 11.49 11.71 -12.05
C LEU A 260 11.16 10.22 -12.03
N CYS A 261 9.87 9.88 -11.88
CA CYS A 261 9.44 8.49 -11.82
C CYS A 261 9.68 7.75 -13.15
N GLN A 262 9.39 8.37 -14.30
CA GLN A 262 9.63 7.77 -15.61
C GLN A 262 11.12 7.56 -15.89
N THR A 263 11.97 8.51 -15.47
CA THR A 263 13.42 8.42 -15.62
C THR A 263 13.97 7.30 -14.73
N PHE A 264 13.60 7.27 -13.45
CA PHE A 264 14.25 6.38 -12.49
C PHE A 264 13.48 5.08 -12.19
N THR A 265 12.42 4.73 -12.92
CA THR A 265 11.70 3.47 -12.70
C THR A 265 11.81 2.54 -13.89
N GLN A 266 12.12 1.26 -13.64
CA GLN A 266 11.89 0.17 -14.58
C GLN A 266 10.59 -0.54 -14.19
N GLY A 267 9.67 -0.67 -15.15
CA GLY A 267 8.34 -1.24 -14.91
C GLY A 267 7.27 -0.22 -14.48
N PRO A 268 6.10 -0.67 -13.99
CA PRO A 268 5.00 0.23 -13.61
C PRO A 268 5.39 1.16 -12.46
N ILE A 269 4.99 2.44 -12.55
CA ILE A 269 5.29 3.42 -11.50
C ILE A 269 4.30 3.26 -10.35
N ARG A 270 4.83 2.93 -9.17
CA ARG A 270 4.06 2.78 -7.94
C ARG A 270 4.68 3.63 -6.84
N TYR A 271 3.83 4.30 -6.07
CA TYR A 271 4.26 5.10 -4.92
C TYR A 271 3.40 4.82 -3.69
N ARG A 272 3.91 5.12 -2.51
CA ARG A 272 3.14 5.11 -1.27
C ARG A 272 3.08 6.51 -0.69
N LEU A 273 1.87 7.04 -0.51
CA LEU A 273 1.67 8.33 0.16
C LEU A 273 1.78 8.17 1.69
N GLU A 274 2.63 8.97 2.31
CA GLU A 274 2.87 8.99 3.76
C GLU A 274 2.86 10.43 4.30
N PHE A 275 2.27 10.63 5.48
CA PHE A 275 2.38 11.87 6.22
C PHE A 275 3.35 11.65 7.37
N VAL A 276 4.50 12.33 7.33
CA VAL A 276 5.55 12.17 8.34
C VAL A 276 5.16 12.90 9.61
N ALA A 277 5.41 12.26 10.76
CA ALA A 277 5.06 12.77 12.09
C ALA A 277 3.56 13.12 12.31
N LYS A 278 2.67 12.77 11.37
CA LYS A 278 1.23 12.83 11.54
C LYS A 278 0.71 11.40 11.70
N GLY A 279 -0.23 11.19 12.63
CA GLY A 279 -0.83 9.88 12.89
C GLY A 279 -1.63 9.33 11.70
N HIS A 280 -2.59 8.45 11.96
CA HIS A 280 -3.35 7.77 10.89
C HIS A 280 -4.24 8.72 10.06
N GLN A 281 -3.74 9.21 8.93
CA GLN A 281 -4.45 10.08 7.97
C GLN A 281 -5.23 9.30 6.89
N ARG A 282 -5.93 8.22 7.27
CA ARG A 282 -6.49 7.26 6.30
C ARG A 282 -7.50 7.89 5.32
N SER A 283 -8.42 8.71 5.82
CA SER A 283 -9.44 9.35 4.98
C SER A 283 -8.82 10.36 4.01
N SER A 284 -7.90 11.20 4.49
CA SER A 284 -7.19 12.19 3.68
C SER A 284 -6.36 11.52 2.58
N ILE A 285 -5.59 10.47 2.92
CA ILE A 285 -4.84 9.69 1.94
C ILE A 285 -5.76 9.16 0.84
N LEU A 286 -6.89 8.55 1.20
CA LEU A 286 -7.82 7.98 0.21
C LEU A 286 -8.37 9.03 -0.75
N LYS A 287 -8.77 10.20 -0.25
CA LYS A 287 -9.26 11.30 -1.09
C LYS A 287 -8.17 11.81 -2.03
N THR A 288 -6.97 12.05 -1.50
CA THR A 288 -5.83 12.55 -2.28
C THR A 288 -5.41 11.57 -3.37
N VAL A 289 -5.27 10.28 -3.07
CA VAL A 289 -4.79 9.31 -4.08
C VAL A 289 -5.80 9.10 -5.19
N GLN A 290 -7.11 9.17 -4.88
CA GLN A 290 -8.17 9.10 -5.88
C GLN A 290 -8.12 10.32 -6.80
N LYS A 291 -7.95 11.52 -6.25
CA LYS A 291 -7.80 12.75 -7.03
C LYS A 291 -6.52 12.70 -7.87
N ALA A 292 -5.38 12.32 -7.30
CA ALA A 292 -4.12 12.21 -8.01
C ALA A 292 -4.21 11.19 -9.17
N TYR A 293 -4.89 10.06 -8.96
CA TYR A 293 -5.13 9.06 -10.01
C TYR A 293 -6.00 9.61 -11.15
N SER A 294 -7.00 10.43 -10.85
CA SER A 294 -7.80 11.08 -11.90
C SER A 294 -6.99 12.07 -12.75
N LEU A 295 -5.95 12.67 -12.17
CA LEU A 295 -5.04 13.60 -12.87
C LEU A 295 -3.93 12.87 -13.61
N CYS A 296 -3.44 11.74 -13.08
CA CYS A 296 -2.38 10.94 -13.67
C CYS A 296 -2.56 9.45 -13.36
N PRO A 297 -3.26 8.70 -14.25
CA PRO A 297 -3.54 7.28 -14.03
C PRO A 297 -2.33 6.35 -14.04
N ASP A 298 -1.20 6.79 -14.59
CA ASP A 298 0.05 6.02 -14.65
C ASP A 298 0.75 5.92 -13.29
N LEU A 299 0.45 6.85 -12.36
CA LEU A 299 1.00 6.85 -11.01
C LEU A 299 0.06 6.09 -10.06
N LEU A 300 0.47 4.88 -9.69
CA LEU A 300 -0.36 3.99 -8.88
C LEU A 300 0.01 4.09 -7.40
N ASN A 301 -0.92 4.54 -6.55
CA ASN A 301 -0.74 4.44 -5.12
C ASN A 301 -0.82 2.97 -4.67
N ASP A 302 0.30 2.45 -4.17
CA ASP A 302 0.41 1.12 -3.62
C ASP A 302 0.94 1.18 -2.18
N SER A 303 0.08 0.77 -1.24
CA SER A 303 0.46 0.66 0.16
C SER A 303 1.48 -0.44 0.46
N ARG A 304 1.82 -1.32 -0.50
CA ARG A 304 2.67 -2.49 -0.31
C ARG A 304 3.78 -2.55 -1.36
N GLN A 305 5.03 -2.68 -0.94
CA GLN A 305 6.17 -2.91 -1.87
C GLN A 305 6.26 -1.89 -3.02
N ALA A 306 5.88 -0.62 -2.78
CA ALA A 306 6.08 0.46 -3.73
C ALA A 306 7.56 0.88 -3.71
N PRO A 307 8.21 1.07 -4.88
CA PRO A 307 9.60 1.54 -4.97
C PRO A 307 9.77 3.02 -4.60
N TRP A 308 8.68 3.80 -4.60
CA TRP A 308 8.69 5.20 -4.21
C TRP A 308 7.84 5.45 -2.96
N ALA A 309 8.27 6.39 -2.14
CA ALA A 309 7.43 7.07 -1.16
C ALA A 309 7.18 8.50 -1.63
N ILE A 310 5.95 8.98 -1.48
CA ILE A 310 5.66 10.41 -1.49
C ILE A 310 5.38 10.79 -0.05
N GLU A 311 6.25 11.60 0.53
CA GLU A 311 6.25 11.95 1.94
C GLU A 311 5.88 13.41 2.13
N VAL A 312 4.92 13.66 3.02
CA VAL A 312 4.55 15.01 3.45
C VAL A 312 5.24 15.31 4.77
N HIS A 313 6.26 16.15 4.73
CA HIS A 313 7.08 16.56 5.87
C HIS A 313 6.57 17.88 6.46
N PRO A 314 6.25 17.94 7.77
CA PRO A 314 5.84 19.20 8.40
C PRO A 314 6.96 20.24 8.35
N ASN A 315 6.61 21.49 8.01
CA ASN A 315 7.56 22.60 8.02
C ASN A 315 6.88 23.94 8.38
N SER A 316 7.67 24.88 8.93
CA SER A 316 7.15 26.14 9.49
C SER A 316 6.47 27.03 8.45
N ALA A 317 7.02 27.09 7.24
CA ALA A 317 6.51 27.89 6.12
C ALA A 317 5.46 27.17 5.24
N GLY A 318 5.16 25.91 5.55
CA GLY A 318 4.33 25.04 4.71
C GLY A 318 4.95 23.66 4.58
N ASP A 319 4.12 22.61 4.51
CA ASP A 319 4.59 21.23 4.50
C ASP A 319 5.30 20.92 3.18
N TRP A 320 6.43 20.20 3.23
CA TRP A 320 7.14 19.78 2.03
C TRP A 320 6.60 18.46 1.50
N VAL A 321 6.48 18.35 0.19
CA VAL A 321 6.13 17.11 -0.48
C VAL A 321 7.35 16.58 -1.20
N GLU A 322 7.83 15.43 -0.74
CA GLU A 322 9.09 14.83 -1.17
C GLU A 322 8.83 13.48 -1.85
N LEU A 323 9.46 13.24 -2.99
CA LEU A 323 9.54 11.93 -3.62
C LEU A 323 10.84 11.24 -3.17
N ARG A 324 10.73 10.07 -2.56
CA ARG A 324 11.88 9.33 -2.03
C ARG A 324 11.95 7.92 -2.60
N PRO A 325 13.11 7.46 -3.13
CA PRO A 325 13.33 6.05 -3.43
C PRO A 325 13.24 5.18 -2.16
N ARG A 326 12.75 3.95 -2.27
CA ARG A 326 12.55 3.01 -1.15
C ARG A 326 13.35 1.74 -1.25
#